data_AF-A0AAV5MUM7-F1
#
_entry.id   AF-A0AAV5MUM7-F1
#
_cell.length_a   1.000
_cell.length_b   1.000
_cell.length_c   1.000
_cell.angle_alpha   90.00
_cell.angle_beta   90.00
_cell.angle_gamma   90.00
#
_symmetry.space_group_name_H-M   'P 1'
#
loop_
_entity.id
_entity.type
_entity.pdbx_description
1 polymer ?
#
loop_
_entity_poly.entity_id
_entity_poly.type
_entity_poly.pdbx_seq_one_letter_code
_entity_poly.pdbx_strand_id
1 'polypeptide(L)'
;MPVGFDYFFIADEVQSKFDRCLRFLQETVQDIPTFGIGHSLGLVIHLLIGSRYAVQRSGNILMAFNNKEASFAIPLFSPVLVPMAQSIGPLLSQIASSPTIRRGVKP
;
A
#
# COMPACT_ATOMS: atom_id res chain seq x y z
N MET A 1 -26.82 3.83 6.19
CA MET A 1 -25.76 4.32 5.30
C MET A 1 -24.45 4.31 6.06
N PRO A 2 -23.42 3.57 5.64
CA PRO A 2 -22.11 3.72 6.27
C PRO A 2 -21.51 5.07 5.85
N VAL A 3 -20.97 5.80 6.82
CA VAL A 3 -20.38 7.15 6.71
C VAL A 3 -18.92 7.12 6.22
N GLY A 4 -18.59 6.21 5.30
CA GLY A 4 -17.23 6.01 4.79
C GLY A 4 -17.21 5.71 3.30
N PHE A 5 -16.09 6.00 2.63
CA PHE A 5 -15.87 5.62 1.24
C PHE A 5 -15.95 4.10 1.11
N ASP A 6 -16.85 3.59 0.27
CA ASP A 6 -16.95 2.17 -0.04
C ASP A 6 -15.79 1.77 -0.97
N TYR A 7 -14.66 1.41 -0.36
CA TYR A 7 -13.45 1.03 -1.09
C TYR A 7 -13.63 -0.23 -1.94
N PHE A 8 -14.58 -1.10 -1.59
CA PHE A 8 -14.90 -2.27 -2.41
C PHE A 8 -15.62 -1.84 -3.68
N PHE A 9 -16.66 -0.99 -3.56
CA PHE A 9 -17.33 -0.43 -4.73
C PHE A 9 -16.35 0.31 -5.65
N ILE A 10 -15.46 1.12 -5.09
CA ILE A 10 -14.44 1.84 -5.88
C ILE A 10 -13.50 0.85 -6.58
N ALA A 11 -13.04 -0.21 -5.89
CA ALA A 11 -12.19 -1.24 -6.49
C ALA A 11 -12.89 -1.95 -7.66
N ASP A 12 -14.17 -2.28 -7.50
CA ASP A 12 -14.99 -2.94 -8.51
C ASP A 12 -15.19 -2.04 -9.74
N GLU A 13 -15.49 -0.75 -9.51
CA GLU A 13 -15.67 0.23 -10.57
C GLU A 13 -14.37 0.48 -11.35
N VAL A 14 -13.24 0.63 -10.65
CA VAL A 14 -11.92 0.83 -11.26
C VAL A 14 -11.53 -0.39 -12.09
N GLN A 15 -11.70 -1.60 -11.55
CA GLN A 15 -11.39 -2.83 -12.27
C GLN A 15 -12.27 -2.99 -13.53
N SER A 16 -13.58 -2.72 -13.40
CA SER A 16 -14.53 -2.79 -14.53
C SER A 16 -14.19 -1.81 -15.66
N LYS A 17 -13.81 -0.58 -15.31
CA LYS A 17 -13.35 0.42 -16.28
C LYS A 17 -12.05 0.00 -16.95
N PHE A 18 -11.09 -0.50 -16.19
CA PHE A 18 -9.82 -1.01 -16.72
C PHE A 18 -10.06 -2.15 -17.72
N ASP A 19 -10.86 -3.15 -17.37
CA ASP A 19 -11.13 -4.29 -18.26
C ASP A 19 -11.85 -3.88 -19.55
N ARG A 20 -12.71 -2.85 -19.48
CA ARG A 20 -13.38 -2.28 -20.65
C ARG A 20 -12.37 -1.60 -21.59
N CYS A 21 -11.46 -0.79 -21.05
CA CYS A 21 -10.40 -0.16 -21.83
C CYS A 21 -9.44 -1.19 -22.42
N LEU A 22 -9.06 -2.20 -21.65
CA LEU A 22 -8.14 -3.25 -22.10
C LEU A 22 -8.72 -4.04 -23.28
N ARG A 23 -10.02 -4.39 -23.23
CA ARG A 23 -10.69 -5.05 -24.36
C ARG A 23 -10.68 -4.20 -25.63
N PHE A 24 -10.83 -2.87 -25.50
CA PHE A 24 -10.79 -1.97 -26.64
C PHE A 24 -9.38 -1.83 -27.23
N LEU A 25 -8.35 -1.92 -26.39
CA LEU A 25 -6.95 -1.75 -26.77
C LEU A 25 -6.21 -3.06 -27.04
N GLN A 26 -6.89 -4.21 -26.95
CA GLN A 26 -6.27 -5.53 -26.87
C GLN A 26 -5.26 -5.80 -28.00
N GLU A 27 -5.61 -5.49 -29.25
CA GLU A 27 -4.71 -5.72 -30.40
C GLU A 27 -3.41 -4.90 -30.32
N THR A 28 -3.41 -3.77 -29.60
CA THR A 28 -2.25 -2.89 -29.45
C THR A 28 -1.37 -3.28 -28.27
N VAL A 29 -1.95 -3.85 -27.21
CA VAL A 29 -1.26 -4.02 -25.91
C VAL A 29 -1.13 -5.48 -25.43
N GLN A 30 -1.62 -6.46 -26.20
CA GLN A 30 -1.66 -7.88 -25.80
C GLN A 30 -0.30 -8.47 -25.37
N ASP A 31 0.80 -8.02 -25.98
CA ASP A 31 2.15 -8.54 -25.71
C ASP A 31 2.94 -7.66 -24.74
N ILE A 32 2.31 -6.63 -24.16
CA ILE A 32 2.96 -5.66 -23.28
C ILE A 32 2.61 -6.00 -21.82
N PRO A 33 3.60 -6.07 -20.91
CA PRO A 33 3.33 -6.32 -19.51
C PRO A 33 2.47 -5.19 -18.91
N THR A 34 1.45 -5.57 -18.14
CA THR A 34 0.55 -4.62 -17.49
C THR A 34 0.87 -4.50 -16.01
N PHE A 35 1.03 -3.27 -15.53
CA PHE A 35 1.28 -2.95 -14.12
C PHE A 35 0.18 -2.05 -13.55
N GLY A 36 -0.26 -2.32 -12.32
CA GLY A 36 -1.07 -1.38 -11.56
C GLY A 36 -0.18 -0.38 -10.82
N ILE A 37 -0.57 0.90 -10.76
CA ILE A 37 0.20 1.93 -10.06
C ILE A 37 -0.75 2.73 -9.17
N GLY A 38 -0.49 2.69 -7.87
CA GLY A 38 -1.34 3.35 -6.88
C GLY A 38 -0.54 4.23 -5.93
N HIS A 39 -1.00 5.47 -5.74
CA HIS A 39 -0.53 6.37 -4.69
C HIS A 39 -1.65 6.63 -3.68
N SER A 40 -1.32 6.69 -2.38
CA SER A 40 -2.29 6.97 -1.32
C SER A 40 -3.49 6.02 -1.41
N LEU A 41 -4.71 6.53 -1.58
CA LEU A 41 -5.90 5.72 -1.80
C LEU A 41 -5.75 4.73 -2.96
N GLY A 42 -5.10 5.12 -4.06
CA GLY A 42 -4.90 4.25 -5.22
C GLY A 42 -4.10 2.99 -4.88
N LEU A 43 -3.19 3.06 -3.90
CA LEU A 43 -2.44 1.89 -3.45
C LEU A 43 -3.37 0.87 -2.77
N VAL A 44 -4.31 1.36 -1.95
CA VAL A 44 -5.31 0.55 -1.25
C VAL A 44 -6.24 -0.10 -2.27
N ILE A 45 -6.68 0.66 -3.27
CA ILE A 45 -7.54 0.15 -4.35
C ILE A 45 -6.82 -0.96 -5.13
N HIS A 46 -5.57 -0.77 -5.55
CA HIS A 46 -4.82 -1.82 -6.25
C HIS A 46 -4.58 -3.08 -5.39
N LEU A 47 -4.37 -2.92 -4.07
CA LEU A 47 -4.27 -4.05 -3.14
C LEU A 47 -5.60 -4.80 -2.98
N LEU A 48 -6.72 -4.07 -2.88
CA LEU A 48 -8.06 -4.66 -2.81
C LEU A 48 -8.41 -5.40 -4.09
N ILE A 49 -8.10 -4.82 -5.26
CA ILE A 49 -8.30 -5.48 -6.54
C ILE A 49 -7.49 -6.78 -6.61
N GLY A 50 -6.19 -6.72 -6.30
CA GLY A 50 -5.31 -7.90 -6.38
C GLY A 50 -5.61 -8.99 -5.36
N SER A 51 -6.24 -8.65 -4.22
CA SER A 51 -6.65 -9.63 -3.20
C SER A 51 -8.02 -10.24 -3.46
N ARG A 52 -8.92 -9.53 -4.15
CA ARG A 52 -10.28 -10.00 -4.44
C ARG A 52 -10.40 -10.72 -5.78
N TYR A 53 -9.60 -10.31 -6.76
CA TYR A 53 -9.71 -10.76 -8.13
C TYR A 53 -8.43 -11.46 -8.58
N ALA A 54 -8.57 -12.55 -9.34
CA ALA A 54 -7.47 -13.21 -10.02
C ALA A 54 -7.05 -12.42 -11.28
N VAL A 55 -6.60 -11.18 -11.09
CA VAL A 55 -6.16 -10.30 -12.19
C VAL A 55 -4.84 -10.78 -12.77
N GLN A 56 -4.75 -10.89 -14.10
CA GLN A 56 -3.50 -11.15 -14.79
C GLN A 56 -2.74 -9.84 -15.02
N ARG A 57 -1.84 -9.52 -14.09
CA ARG A 57 -0.93 -8.36 -14.17
C ARG A 57 0.48 -8.81 -13.82
N SER A 58 1.47 -8.16 -14.42
CA SER A 58 2.89 -8.42 -14.15
C SER A 58 3.31 -7.96 -12.75
N GLY A 59 2.57 -7.02 -12.15
CA GLY A 59 2.78 -6.58 -10.77
C GLY A 59 2.03 -5.29 -10.44
N ASN A 60 2.25 -4.79 -9.22
CA ASN A 60 1.75 -3.48 -8.78
C ASN A 60 2.88 -2.65 -8.17
N ILE A 61 2.84 -1.33 -8.41
CA ILE A 61 3.69 -0.33 -7.78
C ILE A 61 2.82 0.45 -6.78
N LEU A 62 3.11 0.30 -5.49
CA LEU A 62 2.33 0.87 -4.40
C LEU A 62 3.15 1.96 -3.69
N MET A 63 2.62 3.18 -3.68
CA MET A 63 3.33 4.37 -3.17
C MET A 63 2.57 5.01 -2.01
N ALA A 64 3.26 5.21 -0.90
CA ALA A 64 2.71 5.79 0.34
C ALA A 64 3.58 6.95 0.87
N PHE A 65 4.18 7.76 -0.01
CA PHE A 65 4.95 8.93 0.40
C PHE A 65 4.10 10.21 0.32
N ASN A 66 4.29 11.11 1.27
CA ASN A 66 3.66 12.42 1.29
C ASN A 66 4.70 13.47 0.86
N ASN A 67 4.29 14.41 0.01
CA ASN A 67 5.19 15.47 -0.49
C ASN A 67 5.44 16.57 0.56
N LYS A 68 4.72 16.55 1.68
CA LYS A 68 4.91 17.45 2.81
C LYS A 68 5.69 16.73 3.92
N GLU A 69 6.67 17.39 4.51
CA GLU A 69 7.36 16.83 5.68
C GLU A 69 6.35 16.43 6.76
N ALA A 70 6.61 15.32 7.45
CA ALA A 70 5.71 14.79 8.47
C ALA A 70 5.39 15.82 9.58
N SER A 71 6.35 16.73 9.85
CA SER A 71 6.22 17.92 10.72
C SER A 71 5.05 18.83 10.35
N PHE A 72 4.70 18.92 9.06
CA PHE A 72 3.64 19.78 8.54
C PHE A 72 2.37 19.02 8.12
N ALA A 73 2.45 17.70 7.97
CA ALA A 73 1.33 16.85 7.58
C ALA A 73 0.56 16.29 8.79
N ILE A 74 1.23 16.13 9.94
CA ILE A 74 0.65 15.54 11.15
C ILE A 74 0.71 16.58 12.28
N PRO A 75 -0.45 17.06 12.78
CA PRO A 75 -0.48 17.92 13.96
C PRO A 75 0.22 17.22 15.13
N LEU A 76 1.11 17.93 15.83
CA LEU A 76 1.90 17.43 16.97
C LEU A 76 2.98 16.37 16.65
N PHE A 77 3.41 16.22 15.39
CA PHE A 77 4.47 15.27 15.01
C PHE A 77 5.76 15.41 15.82
N SER A 78 6.33 16.63 15.87
CA SER A 78 7.58 16.90 16.59
C SER A 78 7.44 16.86 18.13
N PRO A 79 6.43 17.50 18.76
CA PRO A 79 6.37 17.52 20.23
C PRO A 79 5.89 16.22 20.88
N VAL A 80 5.17 15.34 20.17
CA VAL A 80 4.54 14.14 20.78
C VAL A 80 5.02 12.84 20.13
N LEU A 81 4.93 12.73 18.80
CA LEU A 81 5.22 11.46 18.12
C LEU A 81 6.71 11.12 18.11
N VAL A 82 7.59 12.10 17.91
CA VAL A 82 9.05 11.87 17.93
C VAL A 82 9.54 11.38 19.30
N PRO A 83 9.21 12.03 20.44
CA PRO A 83 9.59 11.53 21.76
C PRO A 83 9.02 10.14 22.07
N MET A 84 7.80 9.84 21.63
CA MET A 84 7.15 8.53 21.85
C MET A 84 7.79 7.40 21.02
N ALA A 85 8.26 7.69 19.80
CA ALA A 85 9.01 6.71 19.02
C ALA A 85 10.37 6.39 19.66
N GLN A 86 11.03 7.41 20.22
CA GLN A 86 12.29 7.24 20.94
C GLN A 86 12.13 6.43 22.24
N SER A 87 11.01 6.56 22.94
CA SER A 87 10.76 5.80 24.18
C SER A 87 10.45 4.31 23.93
N ILE A 88 10.00 3.94 22.72
CA ILE A 88 9.78 2.55 22.30
C ILE A 88 11.06 1.89 21.76
N GLY A 89 12.05 2.69 21.32
CA GLY A 89 13.34 2.21 20.81
C GLY A 89 14.07 1.20 21.72
N PRO A 90 14.17 1.44 23.05
CA PRO A 90 14.76 0.49 24.00
C PRO A 90 14.02 -0.85 24.09
N LEU A 91 12.70 -0.85 23.95
CA LEU A 91 11.90 -2.08 23.97
C LEU A 91 12.13 -2.89 22.70
N LEU A 92 12.18 -2.22 21.54
CA LEU A 92 12.48 -2.87 20.26
C LEU A 92 13.89 -3.45 20.23
N SER A 93 14.88 -2.75 20.80
CA SER A 93 16.25 -3.27 20.90
C SER A 93 16.35 -4.48 21.83
N GLN A 94 15.56 -4.52 22.90
CA GLN A 94 15.44 -5.70 23.78
C GLN A 94 14.77 -6.88 23.08
N ILE A 95 13.73 -6.65 22.27
CA ILE A 95 13.07 -7.70 21.50
C ILE A 95 14.00 -8.23 20.39
N ALA A 96 14.70 -7.36 19.68
CA ALA A 96 15.65 -7.74 18.61
C ALA A 96 16.90 -8.44 19.15
N SER A 97 17.36 -8.10 20.35
CA SER A 97 18.51 -8.76 21.00
C SER A 97 18.15 -10.09 21.67
N SER A 98 16.85 -10.38 21.82
CA SER A 98 16.34 -11.61 22.42
C SER A 98 16.82 -12.86 21.66
N PRO A 99 17.34 -13.88 22.35
CA PRO A 99 17.90 -15.08 21.74
C PRO A 99 16.90 -15.88 20.89
N THR A 100 15.59 -15.69 21.10
CA THR A 100 14.53 -16.33 20.31
C THR A 100 14.46 -15.77 18.88
N ILE A 101 14.64 -14.46 18.67
CA ILE A 101 14.64 -13.85 17.33
C ILE A 101 15.95 -14.14 16.59
N ARG A 102 17.09 -14.14 17.32
CA ARG A 102 18.41 -14.46 16.74
C ARG A 102 18.52 -15.89 16.18
N ARG A 103 17.64 -16.80 16.61
CA ARG A 103 17.60 -18.20 16.14
C ARG A 103 16.73 -18.39 14.89
N GLY A 104 15.89 -17.40 14.54
CA GLY A 104 15.10 -17.34 13.30
C GLY A 104 15.80 -16.63 12.14
N VAL A 105 16.86 -15.88 12.42
CA VAL A 105 17.79 -15.33 11.41
C VAL A 105 19.04 -16.21 11.39
N LYS A 106 18.98 -17.31 10.64
CA LYS A 106 20.19 -17.94 10.11
C LYS A 106 20.42 -17.42 8.68
N PRO A 107 21.68 -17.29 8.23
CA PRO A 107 21.99 -16.99 6.83
C PRO A 107 21.43 -18.06 5.88
#